data_AF-A0A077ZKW3-F1
#
_entry.id   AF-A0A077ZKW3-F1
#
_cell.length_a   1.000
_cell.length_b   1.000
_cell.length_c   1.000
_cell.angle_alpha   90.00
_cell.angle_beta   90.00
_cell.angle_gamma   90.00
#
_symmetry.space_group_name_H-M   'P 1'
#
loop_
_entity.id
_entity.type
_entity.pdbx_description
1 polymer ?
#
loop_
_entity_poly.entity_id
_entity_poly.type
_entity_poly.pdbx_seq_one_letter_code
_entity_poly.pdbx_strand_id
1 'polypeptide(L)'
;MFERPVNEVHARYRLATRKQLAGESLEDYVRALKALSAECNFKAVTASQYQEELVRDAFVSGLQSHIIRQRLLESKACDLASLLDVARVVDSAQKGSESYLLSTHANTTAASAGASDCRQFDDVDSPGNPCATITTKKTRCFFC
;
A
#
# COMPACT_ATOMS: atom_id res chain seq x y z
N MET A 1 -29.45 25.07 -7.06
CA MET A 1 -29.04 23.70 -7.41
C MET A 1 -27.61 23.53 -6.93
N PHE A 2 -27.33 22.64 -5.99
CA PHE A 2 -25.95 22.38 -5.53
C PHE A 2 -25.35 21.31 -6.45
N GLU A 3 -24.43 21.72 -7.32
CA GLU A 3 -23.63 20.77 -8.10
C GLU A 3 -22.45 20.33 -7.23
N ARG A 4 -22.35 19.03 -6.95
CA ARG A 4 -21.21 18.46 -6.23
C ARG A 4 -19.96 18.67 -7.11
N PRO A 5 -18.88 19.29 -6.58
CA PRO A 5 -17.65 19.46 -7.33
C PRO A 5 -17.21 18.10 -7.87
N VAL A 6 -17.10 17.98 -9.20
CA VAL A 6 -16.65 16.75 -9.82
C VAL A 6 -15.18 16.58 -9.51
N ASN A 7 -14.81 15.46 -8.90
CA ASN A 7 -13.41 15.10 -8.76
C ASN A 7 -12.88 14.66 -10.13
N GLU A 8 -12.21 15.57 -10.82
CA GLU A 8 -11.65 15.34 -12.15
C GLU A 8 -10.72 14.12 -12.18
N VAL A 9 -9.89 13.95 -11.15
CA VAL A 9 -8.96 12.81 -11.01
C VAL A 9 -9.74 11.50 -10.93
N HIS A 10 -10.85 11.49 -10.19
CA HIS A 10 -11.71 10.32 -10.08
C HIS A 10 -12.39 9.98 -11.41
N ALA A 11 -12.95 10.98 -12.11
CA ALA A 11 -13.58 10.78 -13.41
C ALA A 11 -12.59 10.23 -14.45
N ARG A 12 -11.40 10.83 -14.53
CA ARG A 12 -10.33 10.37 -15.44
C ARG A 12 -9.80 8.99 -15.08
N TYR A 13 -9.67 8.68 -13.79
CA TYR A 13 -9.30 7.33 -13.34
C TYR A 13 -10.34 6.28 -13.78
N ARG A 14 -11.65 6.57 -13.63
CA ARG A 14 -12.71 5.67 -14.11
C ARG A 14 -12.61 5.43 -15.61
N LEU A 15 -12.39 6.48 -16.40
CA LEU A 15 -12.19 6.36 -17.84
C LEU A 15 -10.94 5.52 -18.20
N ALA A 16 -9.80 5.81 -17.57
CA ALA A 16 -8.52 5.16 -17.88
C ALA A 16 -8.48 3.68 -17.48
N THR A 17 -9.17 3.32 -16.39
CA THR A 17 -9.21 1.94 -15.87
C THR A 17 -10.35 1.10 -16.41
N ARG A 18 -11.30 1.68 -17.15
CA ARG A 18 -12.39 0.92 -17.77
C ARG A 18 -11.79 -0.09 -18.76
N LYS A 19 -12.11 -1.37 -18.56
CA LYS A 19 -11.75 -2.50 -19.43
C LYS A 19 -12.99 -3.10 -20.01
N GLN A 20 -12.97 -3.52 -21.27
CA GLN A 20 -14.09 -4.19 -21.93
C GLN A 20 -14.50 -5.44 -21.15
N LEU A 21 -15.81 -5.63 -20.93
CA LEU A 21 -16.35 -6.79 -20.22
C LEU A 21 -16.43 -8.02 -21.15
N ALA A 22 -16.43 -9.22 -20.58
CA ALA A 22 -16.67 -10.43 -21.35
C ALA A 22 -18.09 -10.40 -21.94
N GLY A 23 -18.20 -10.50 -23.27
CA GLY A 23 -19.48 -10.43 -24.00
C GLY A 23 -19.99 -9.02 -24.31
N GLU A 24 -19.27 -7.96 -23.90
CA GLU A 24 -19.60 -6.59 -24.29
C GLU A 24 -19.18 -6.33 -25.73
N SER A 25 -20.11 -5.82 -26.55
CA SER A 25 -19.80 -5.42 -27.93
C SER A 25 -18.84 -4.24 -27.96
N LEU A 26 -18.12 -4.05 -29.08
CA LEU A 26 -17.19 -2.94 -29.22
C LEU A 26 -17.93 -1.59 -29.15
N GLU A 27 -19.13 -1.53 -29.74
CA GLU A 27 -20.00 -0.36 -29.76
C GLU A 27 -20.49 0.01 -28.37
N ASP A 28 -20.87 -0.99 -27.56
CA ASP A 28 -21.28 -0.78 -26.17
C ASP A 28 -20.09 -0.29 -25.32
N TYR A 29 -18.91 -0.88 -25.52
CA TYR A 29 -17.70 -0.46 -24.83
C TYR A 29 -17.34 1.00 -25.15
N VAL A 30 -17.36 1.39 -26.43
CA VAL A 30 -17.11 2.79 -26.85
C VAL A 30 -18.19 3.72 -26.32
N ARG A 31 -19.46 3.30 -26.30
CA ARG A 31 -20.56 4.09 -25.70
C ARG A 31 -20.31 4.32 -24.21
N ALA A 32 -19.89 3.29 -23.47
CA ALA A 32 -19.56 3.39 -22.06
C ALA A 32 -18.35 4.32 -21.82
N LEU A 33 -17.30 4.23 -22.63
CA LEU A 33 -16.15 5.13 -22.56
C LEU A 33 -16.56 6.59 -22.82
N LYS A 34 -17.40 6.83 -23.83
CA LYS A 34 -17.93 8.18 -24.11
C LYS A 34 -18.74 8.73 -22.95
N ALA A 35 -19.58 7.91 -22.31
CA ALA A 35 -20.35 8.30 -21.13
C ALA A 35 -19.43 8.71 -19.96
N LEU A 36 -18.38 7.94 -19.67
CA LEU A 36 -17.38 8.28 -18.65
C LEU A 36 -16.59 9.55 -19.01
N SER A 37 -16.29 9.75 -20.29
CA SER A 37 -15.55 10.91 -20.78
C SER A 37 -16.29 12.23 -20.54
N ALA A 38 -17.64 12.21 -20.51
CA ALA A 38 -18.45 13.40 -20.24
C ALA A 38 -18.26 13.94 -18.80
N GLU A 39 -17.85 13.09 -17.85
CA GLU A 39 -17.56 13.47 -16.47
C GLU A 39 -16.15 14.06 -16.28
N CYS A 40 -15.26 13.95 -17.27
CA CYS A 40 -13.83 14.27 -17.13
C CYS A 40 -13.50 15.77 -17.25
N ASN A 41 -14.48 16.64 -17.54
CA ASN A 41 -14.31 18.09 -17.65
C ASN A 41 -13.14 18.53 -18.57
N PHE A 42 -13.11 18.02 -19.81
CA PHE A 42 -12.08 18.40 -20.78
C PHE A 42 -12.15 19.89 -21.13
N LYS A 43 -10.98 20.53 -21.15
CA LYS A 43 -10.81 21.96 -21.45
C LYS A 43 -9.59 22.18 -22.34
N ALA A 44 -9.53 23.29 -23.04
CA ALA A 44 -8.32 23.69 -23.75
C ALA A 44 -7.20 23.99 -22.74
N VAL A 45 -6.06 23.33 -22.90
CA VAL A 45 -4.89 23.48 -22.02
C VAL A 45 -3.62 23.67 -22.87
N THR A 46 -2.60 24.26 -22.25
CA THR A 46 -1.27 24.33 -22.88
C THR A 46 -0.62 22.93 -22.95
N ALA A 47 0.36 22.76 -23.83
CA ALA A 47 1.11 21.50 -23.92
C ALA A 47 1.77 21.10 -22.58
N SER A 48 2.29 22.09 -21.83
CA SER A 48 2.88 21.86 -20.51
C SER A 48 1.86 21.34 -19.49
N GLN A 49 0.67 21.94 -19.45
CA GLN A 49 -0.41 21.47 -18.57
C GLN A 49 -0.88 20.08 -18.96
N TYR A 50 -1.03 19.81 -20.26
CA TYR A 50 -1.43 18.49 -20.74
C TYR A 50 -0.41 17.41 -20.35
N GLN A 51 0.89 17.73 -20.43
CA GLN A 51 1.96 16.83 -19.97
C GLN A 51 1.81 16.51 -18.47
N GLU A 52 1.60 17.51 -17.62
CA GLU A 52 1.41 17.29 -16.18
C GLU A 52 0.15 16.48 -15.87
N GLU A 53 -0.96 16.77 -16.55
CA GLU A 53 -2.22 16.03 -16.41
C GLU A 53 -2.06 14.56 -16.82
N LEU A 54 -1.36 14.28 -17.93
CA LEU A 54 -1.07 12.92 -18.37
C LEU A 54 -0.23 12.15 -17.35
N VAL A 55 0.82 12.78 -16.80
CA VAL A 55 1.66 12.18 -15.76
C VAL A 55 0.85 11.89 -14.51
N ARG A 56 -0.03 12.81 -14.10
CA ARG A 56 -0.96 12.63 -12.99
C ARG A 56 -1.89 11.44 -13.20
N ASP A 57 -2.53 11.36 -14.36
CA ASP A 57 -3.51 10.31 -14.66
C ASP A 57 -2.82 8.92 -14.71
N ALA A 58 -1.61 8.85 -15.27
CA ALA A 58 -0.77 7.66 -15.26
C ALA A 58 -0.29 7.28 -13.84
N PHE A 59 0.10 8.26 -13.02
CA PHE A 59 0.49 8.04 -11.63
C PHE A 59 -0.65 7.39 -10.84
N VAL A 60 -1.86 7.98 -10.86
CA VAL A 60 -3.00 7.49 -10.07
C VAL A 60 -3.45 6.10 -10.56
N SER A 61 -3.55 5.89 -11.87
CA SER A 61 -3.98 4.60 -12.43
C SER A 61 -2.94 3.48 -12.27
N GLY A 62 -1.65 3.82 -12.22
CA GLY A 62 -0.53 2.88 -12.11
C GLY A 62 -0.13 2.48 -10.67
N LEU A 63 -0.64 3.15 -9.63
CA LEU A 63 -0.28 2.86 -8.23
C LEU A 63 -0.65 1.43 -7.83
N GLN A 64 0.29 0.67 -7.27
CA GLN A 64 0.00 -0.68 -6.73
C GLN A 64 -0.80 -0.64 -5.41
N SER A 65 -0.48 0.31 -4.52
CA SER A 65 -1.17 0.46 -3.23
C SER A 65 -2.59 0.99 -3.42
N HIS A 66 -3.58 0.13 -3.16
CA HIS A 66 -5.00 0.52 -3.19
C HIS A 66 -5.33 1.59 -2.13
N ILE A 67 -4.62 1.61 -1.00
CA ILE A 67 -4.80 2.60 0.06
C ILE A 67 -4.38 3.99 -0.43
N ILE A 68 -3.19 4.11 -1.02
CA ILE A 68 -2.73 5.38 -1.58
C ILE A 68 -3.71 5.82 -2.67
N ARG A 69 -4.04 4.91 -3.60
CA ARG A 69 -4.98 5.21 -4.69
C ARG A 69 -6.33 5.70 -4.17
N GLN A 70 -6.91 5.05 -3.16
CA GLN A 70 -8.15 5.48 -2.53
C GLN A 70 -8.03 6.91 -1.99
N ARG A 71 -6.97 7.22 -1.24
CA ARG A 71 -6.73 8.56 -0.70
C ARG A 71 -6.60 9.64 -1.76
N LEU A 72 -5.97 9.32 -2.89
CA LEU A 72 -5.87 10.24 -4.03
C LEU A 72 -7.24 10.48 -4.70
N LEU A 73 -8.07 9.45 -4.84
CA LEU A 73 -9.40 9.54 -5.42
C LEU A 73 -10.43 10.23 -4.49
N GLU A 74 -10.16 10.27 -3.19
CA GLU A 74 -10.94 11.02 -2.19
C GLU A 74 -10.48 12.50 -2.10
N SER A 75 -9.25 12.79 -2.51
CA SER A 75 -8.66 14.13 -2.41
C SER A 75 -9.39 15.14 -3.29
N LYS A 76 -9.51 16.38 -2.78
CA LYS A 76 -10.00 17.53 -3.58
C LYS A 76 -8.92 18.11 -4.50
N ALA A 77 -7.67 17.69 -4.34
CA ALA A 77 -6.55 18.15 -5.16
C ALA A 77 -6.64 17.59 -6.58
N CYS A 78 -6.35 18.43 -7.58
CA CYS A 78 -6.35 18.05 -8.99
C CYS A 78 -4.97 18.20 -9.66
N ASP A 79 -4.00 18.86 -9.01
CA ASP A 79 -2.65 19.02 -9.51
C ASP A 79 -1.72 17.87 -9.08
N LEU A 80 -0.69 17.62 -9.90
CA LEU A 80 0.25 16.53 -9.67
C LEU A 80 1.03 16.69 -8.36
N ALA A 81 1.45 17.91 -8.01
CA ALA A 81 2.27 18.19 -6.83
C ALA A 81 1.52 17.85 -5.53
N SER A 82 0.29 18.34 -5.39
CA SER A 82 -0.56 18.07 -4.23
C SER A 82 -0.88 16.58 -4.10
N LEU A 83 -1.13 15.87 -5.21
CA LEU A 83 -1.37 14.43 -5.17
C LEU A 83 -0.12 13.64 -4.75
N LEU A 84 1.07 14.07 -5.17
CA LEU A 84 2.33 13.48 -4.72
C LEU A 84 2.53 13.69 -3.21
N ASP A 85 2.20 14.86 -2.69
CA ASP A 85 2.32 15.13 -1.25
C ASP A 85 1.36 14.27 -0.43
N VAL A 86 0.11 14.12 -0.87
CA VAL A 86 -0.84 13.18 -0.24
C VAL A 86 -0.30 11.74 -0.30
N ALA A 87 0.21 11.32 -1.45
CA ALA A 87 0.77 9.97 -1.60
C ALA A 87 1.95 9.72 -0.67
N ARG A 88 2.88 10.68 -0.54
CA ARG A 88 4.04 10.59 0.36
C ARG A 88 3.62 10.49 1.83
N VAL A 89 2.64 11.29 2.24
CA VAL A 89 2.11 11.26 3.62
C VAL A 89 1.51 9.89 3.92
N VAL A 90 0.69 9.36 3.01
CA VAL A 90 0.06 8.04 3.18
C VAL A 90 1.10 6.92 3.17
N ASP A 91 2.02 6.92 2.22
CA ASP A 91 3.10 5.93 2.12
C ASP A 91 3.97 5.90 3.39
N SER A 92 4.34 7.08 3.90
CA SER A 92 5.11 7.21 5.16
C SER A 92 4.32 6.69 6.35
N ALA A 93 3.02 6.98 6.42
CA ALA A 93 2.14 6.49 7.49
C ALA A 93 1.98 4.96 7.43
N GLN A 94 1.88 4.37 6.24
CA GLN A 94 1.81 2.91 6.07
C GLN A 94 3.10 2.24 6.55
N LYS A 95 4.27 2.72 6.10
CA LYS A 95 5.58 2.22 6.54
C LYS A 95 5.78 2.37 8.05
N GLY A 96 5.37 3.51 8.61
CA GLY A 96 5.38 3.75 10.05
C GLY A 96 4.48 2.75 10.80
N SER A 97 3.28 2.49 10.29
CA SER A 97 2.35 1.53 10.90
C SER A 97 2.86 0.09 10.91
N GLU A 98 3.54 -0.33 9.85
CA GLU A 98 4.14 -1.68 9.75
C GLU A 98 5.24 -1.89 10.80
N SER A 99 5.97 -0.83 11.16
CA SER A 99 7.01 -0.89 12.19
C SER A 99 6.45 -1.23 13.59
N TYR A 100 5.22 -0.78 13.91
CA TYR A 100 4.57 -1.10 15.19
C TYR A 100 4.21 -2.58 15.30
N LEU A 101 3.84 -3.23 14.19
CA LEU A 101 3.52 -4.66 14.18
C LEU A 101 4.77 -5.50 14.42
N LEU A 102 5.90 -5.15 13.78
CA LEU A 102 7.18 -5.83 13.96
C LEU A 102 7.70 -5.71 15.41
N SER A 103 7.54 -4.53 16.03
CA SER A 103 7.98 -4.33 17.41
C SER A 103 7.15 -5.13 18.44
N THR A 104 5.94 -5.55 18.08
CA THR A 104 5.06 -6.28 19.00
C THR A 104 5.42 -7.78 19.05
N HIS A 105 5.86 -8.37 17.93
CA HIS A 105 6.26 -9.79 17.89
C HIS A 105 7.60 -10.10 18.59
N ALA A 106 8.47 -9.12 18.80
CA ALA A 106 9.71 -9.32 19.54
C ALA A 106 9.49 -9.53 21.06
N ASN A 107 8.32 -9.15 21.59
CA ASN A 107 8.07 -9.15 23.04
C ASN A 107 7.14 -10.28 23.53
N THR A 108 6.60 -11.13 22.64
CA THR A 108 5.56 -12.12 22.99
C THR A 108 6.08 -13.55 23.20
N THR A 109 7.38 -13.82 23.11
CA THR A 109 7.95 -15.20 23.16
C THR A 109 8.54 -15.64 24.52
N ALA A 110 8.24 -14.97 25.63
CA ALA A 110 8.89 -15.26 26.93
C ALA A 110 8.00 -15.92 28.02
N ALA A 111 6.78 -16.39 27.72
CA ALA A 111 5.85 -16.87 28.76
C ALA A 111 5.17 -18.21 28.43
N SER A 112 5.94 -19.28 28.24
CA SER A 112 5.42 -20.66 28.34
C SER A 112 6.54 -21.67 28.62
N ALA A 113 7.19 -21.57 29.78
CA ALA A 113 8.06 -22.62 30.29
C ALA A 113 7.80 -22.75 31.80
N GLY A 114 6.89 -23.64 32.17
CA GLY A 114 6.63 -23.94 33.57
C GLY A 114 5.32 -24.67 33.78
N ALA A 115 5.34 -25.99 33.66
CA ALA A 115 4.56 -26.90 34.49
C ALA A 115 4.82 -28.37 34.09
N SER A 116 5.44 -29.12 35.03
CA SER A 116 5.14 -30.53 35.33
C SER A 116 5.71 -31.60 34.37
N ASP A 117 6.18 -32.78 34.77
CA ASP A 117 6.54 -33.44 36.03
C ASP A 117 7.23 -34.77 35.62
N CYS A 118 7.99 -35.36 36.54
CA CYS A 118 8.97 -36.44 36.42
C CYS A 118 8.52 -37.76 35.74
N ARG A 119 9.50 -38.49 35.17
CA ARG A 119 9.84 -39.89 35.52
C ARG A 119 11.09 -40.41 34.78
N GLN A 120 12.02 -40.96 35.57
CA GLN A 120 13.27 -41.64 35.20
C GLN A 120 13.02 -42.97 34.48
N PHE A 121 13.91 -43.37 33.58
CA PHE A 121 14.44 -44.74 33.47
C PHE A 121 15.75 -44.74 32.65
N ASP A 122 16.74 -45.45 33.19
CA ASP A 122 18.14 -45.59 32.75
C ASP A 122 18.32 -46.39 31.44
N ASP A 123 19.36 -46.09 30.64
CA ASP A 123 20.42 -47.05 30.20
C ASP A 123 21.45 -46.41 29.23
N VAL A 124 22.73 -46.39 29.67
CA VAL A 124 23.97 -46.88 29.02
C VAL A 124 24.40 -46.42 27.60
N ASP A 125 25.49 -45.64 27.58
CA ASP A 125 26.79 -45.86 26.88
C ASP A 125 27.35 -44.72 25.98
N SER A 126 28.58 -44.38 26.36
CA SER A 126 29.74 -43.92 25.60
C SER A 126 29.95 -42.47 25.14
N PRO A 127 31.22 -41.98 25.25
CA PRO A 127 31.54 -40.56 25.28
C PRO A 127 32.24 -40.05 24.00
N GLY A 128 31.88 -38.85 23.56
CA GLY A 128 32.51 -38.16 22.43
C GLY A 128 32.51 -36.64 22.65
N ASN A 129 33.66 -36.17 23.14
CA ASN A 129 34.12 -34.82 23.50
C ASN A 129 33.53 -33.59 22.74
N PRO A 130 33.45 -32.38 23.37
CA PRO A 130 32.63 -31.25 22.94
C PRO A 130 33.44 -30.07 22.35
N CYS A 131 32.69 -29.01 21.99
CA CYS A 131 33.01 -27.58 22.18
C CYS A 131 33.08 -26.74 20.88
N ALA A 132 32.03 -25.93 20.66
CA ALA A 132 32.14 -24.60 20.07
C ALA A 132 30.91 -23.76 20.49
N THR A 133 31.05 -22.98 21.56
CA THR A 133 30.08 -21.98 21.99
C THR A 133 30.30 -20.69 21.19
N ILE A 134 29.32 -20.29 20.36
CA ILE A 134 29.29 -18.94 19.78
C ILE A 134 28.44 -18.03 20.67
N THR A 135 29.12 -17.05 21.24
CA THR A 135 28.62 -15.97 22.10
C THR A 135 27.60 -15.09 21.38
N THR A 136 26.41 -14.93 21.94
CA THR A 136 25.44 -13.91 21.54
C THR A 136 25.84 -12.54 22.13
N LYS A 137 26.24 -11.60 21.26
CA LYS A 137 26.48 -10.20 21.67
C LYS A 137 25.16 -9.43 21.72
N LYS A 138 24.84 -8.96 22.92
CA LYS A 138 23.69 -8.12 23.27
C LYS A 138 23.95 -6.67 22.85
N THR A 139 23.25 -6.18 21.83
CA THR A 139 23.23 -4.74 21.48
C THR A 139 22.25 -4.00 22.40
N ARG A 140 22.78 -3.05 23.17
CA ARG A 140 22.00 -2.07 23.94
C ARG A 140 21.62 -0.90 23.02
N CYS A 141 20.34 -0.61 22.89
CA CYS A 141 19.85 0.67 22.36
C CYS A 141 19.78 1.71 23.50
N PHE A 142 20.17 2.95 23.19
CA PHE A 142 20.08 4.13 24.06
C PHE A 142 19.22 5.17 23.32
N PHE A 143 18.12 5.59 23.94
CA PHE A 143 17.46 6.85 23.63
C PHE A 143 17.40 7.62 24.95
N CYS A 144 18.16 8.70 25.02
CA CYS A 144 18.00 9.78 26.01
C CYS A 144 16.83 10.66 25.57
#